data_AF-A0A220VCP4-F1
#
_entry.id   AF-A0A220VCP4-F1
#
_cell.length_a   1.000
_cell.length_b   1.000
_cell.length_c   1.000
_cell.angle_alpha   90.00
_cell.angle_beta   90.00
_cell.angle_gamma   90.00
#
_symmetry.space_group_name_H-M   'P 1'
#
loop_
_entity.id
_entity.type
_entity.pdbx_description
1 polymer ?
#
loop_
_entity_poly.entity_id
_entity_poly.type
_entity_poly.pdbx_seq_one_letter_code
_entity_poly.pdbx_strand_id
1 'polypeptide(L)'
;MIDENDVILYIKNNPDFLEKNMGKFLDHDFYVERADTINLTKYHLKMLRKKNNHCESILNSIININDHNNKLSKKYLRLYSDLYLCTNKNELLERITKFSLNVNLEFRYIKKHLIKNNFLNELKFNNNIFLGTVDAKNLYELIDTTNQSDKYSVAIIRLDKHGYFLFKSSDVEHFNLSLDPSNLENLKMQVEFLLTIFKDS
;
A
#
# COMPACT_ATOMS: atom_id res chain seq x y z
N MET A 1 41.60 35.91 23.29
CA MET A 1 40.67 35.35 24.30
C MET A 1 39.29 35.52 23.70
N ILE A 2 38.56 34.44 23.44
CA ILE A 2 37.21 34.52 22.85
C ILE A 2 36.25 34.82 24.00
N ASP A 3 35.38 35.82 23.85
CA ASP A 3 34.39 36.17 24.86
C ASP A 3 33.26 35.13 24.89
N GLU A 4 32.73 34.82 26.07
CA GLU A 4 31.65 33.84 26.24
C GLU A 4 30.38 34.25 25.47
N ASN A 5 30.14 35.56 25.35
CA ASN A 5 29.01 36.11 24.60
C ASN A 5 29.10 35.80 23.11
N ASP A 6 30.32 35.81 22.55
CA ASP A 6 30.54 35.53 21.12
C ASP A 6 30.27 34.05 20.80
N VAL A 7 30.61 33.14 21.72
CA VAL A 7 30.32 31.71 21.58
C VAL A 7 28.82 31.45 21.63
N ILE A 8 28.10 32.09 22.56
CA ILE A 8 26.65 31.95 22.68
C ILE A 8 25.95 32.51 21.43
N LEU A 9 26.38 33.66 20.93
CA LEU A 9 25.81 34.26 19.72
C LEU A 9 26.05 33.37 18.51
N TYR A 10 27.24 32.78 18.38
CA TYR A 10 27.58 31.87 17.30
C TYR A 10 26.73 30.60 17.28
N ILE A 11 26.50 29.98 18.45
CA ILE A 11 25.64 28.79 18.57
C ILE A 11 24.18 29.12 18.26
N LYS A 12 23.67 30.28 18.72
CA LYS A 12 22.31 30.73 18.39
C LYS A 12 22.12 30.94 16.89
N ASN A 13 23.14 31.48 16.21
CA ASN A 13 23.09 31.73 14.77
C ASN A 13 23.33 30.47 13.93
N ASN A 14 23.79 29.36 14.53
CA ASN A 14 24.08 28.10 13.84
C ASN A 14 23.53 26.91 14.64
N PRO A 15 22.20 26.67 14.65
CA PRO A 15 21.57 25.65 15.49
C PRO A 15 22.03 24.21 15.18
N ASP A 16 22.45 23.95 13.94
CA ASP A 16 22.91 22.63 13.48
C ASP A 16 24.38 22.35 13.82
N PHE A 17 25.10 23.35 14.35
CA PHE A 17 26.54 23.25 14.61
C PHE A 17 26.88 22.11 15.58
N LEU A 18 26.07 21.95 16.63
CA LEU A 18 26.23 20.89 17.63
C LEU A 18 25.93 19.51 17.04
N GLU A 19 24.95 19.41 16.14
CA GLU A 19 24.59 18.16 15.48
C GLU A 19 25.69 17.69 14.52
N LYS A 20 26.26 18.61 13.74
CA LYS A 20 27.32 18.31 12.75
C LYS A 20 28.67 18.00 13.38
N ASN A 21 28.95 18.52 14.58
CA ASN A 21 30.24 18.36 15.26
C ASN A 21 30.17 17.44 16.48
N MET A 22 29.08 16.67 16.66
CA MET A 22 28.87 15.76 17.80
C MET A 22 30.08 14.87 18.12
N GLY A 23 30.72 14.31 17.09
CA GLY A 23 31.87 13.42 17.26
C GLY A 23 33.06 14.06 17.99
N LYS A 24 33.17 15.39 17.99
CA LYS A 24 34.26 16.13 18.65
C LYS A 24 33.96 16.47 20.12
N PHE A 25 32.69 16.39 20.54
CA PHE A 25 32.27 16.71 21.91
C PHE A 25 32.11 15.48 22.80
N LEU A 26 32.02 14.28 22.21
CA LEU A 26 31.85 13.02 22.93
C LEU A 26 33.09 12.61 23.74
N ASP A 27 34.28 13.11 23.36
CA ASP A 27 35.55 12.80 24.04
C ASP A 27 35.91 13.77 25.18
N HIS A 28 35.01 14.70 25.54
CA HIS A 28 35.27 15.71 26.57
C HIS A 28 34.22 15.64 27.69
N ASP A 29 34.67 15.29 28.89
CA ASP A 29 33.88 15.32 30.12
C ASP A 29 33.65 16.78 30.57
N PHE A 30 32.63 17.41 30.02
CA PHE A 30 32.22 18.75 30.45
C PHE A 30 31.39 18.66 31.75
N TYR A 31 32.08 18.75 32.90
CA TYR A 31 31.42 19.00 34.18
C TYR A 31 31.29 20.51 34.42
N VAL A 32 30.08 21.05 34.28
CA VAL A 32 29.77 22.42 34.75
C VAL A 32 28.38 22.43 35.39
N GLU A 33 28.32 22.58 36.72
CA GLU A 33 27.11 22.95 37.46
C GLU A 33 26.90 24.46 37.40
N ARG A 34 26.15 24.95 36.41
CA ARG A 34 25.52 26.29 36.47
C ARG A 34 24.08 26.22 35.94
N ALA A 35 23.16 26.87 36.65
CA ALA A 35 21.71 26.80 36.42
C ALA A 35 21.26 27.18 34.99
N ASP A 36 22.08 27.93 34.25
CA ASP A 36 21.81 28.39 32.88
C ASP A 36 22.55 27.60 31.78
N THR A 37 23.19 26.48 32.12
CA THR A 37 23.78 25.59 31.11
C THR A 37 22.68 24.78 30.42
N ILE A 38 22.65 24.83 29.08
CA ILE A 38 21.85 23.89 28.28
C ILE A 38 22.41 22.50 28.58
N ASN A 39 21.75 21.79 29.48
CA ASN A 39 22.17 20.47 29.90
C ASN A 39 22.05 19.54 28.68
N LEU A 40 23.20 19.28 28.05
CA LEU A 40 23.34 18.47 26.84
C LEU A 40 22.64 17.11 27.01
N THR A 41 22.72 16.54 28.22
CA THR A 41 22.04 15.30 28.61
C THR A 41 20.52 15.43 28.57
N LYS A 42 19.93 16.56 29.03
CA LYS A 42 18.48 16.81 28.90
C LYS A 42 18.04 16.95 27.44
N TYR A 43 18.86 17.61 26.61
CA TYR A 43 18.60 17.72 25.17
C TYR A 43 18.69 16.36 24.47
N HIS A 44 19.74 15.56 24.75
CA HIS A 44 19.90 14.20 24.25
C HIS A 44 18.75 13.30 24.66
N LEU A 45 18.33 13.34 25.92
CA LEU A 45 17.23 12.55 26.43
C LEU A 45 15.90 12.95 25.76
N LYS A 46 15.69 14.23 25.48
CA LYS A 46 14.51 14.69 24.70
C LYS A 46 14.55 14.19 23.25
N MET A 47 15.71 14.22 22.60
CA MET A 47 15.86 13.70 21.23
C MET A 47 15.68 12.18 21.16
N LEU A 48 16.25 11.44 22.11
CA LEU A 48 16.08 9.99 22.21
C LEU A 48 14.62 9.61 22.44
N ARG A 49 13.89 10.33 23.31
CA ARG A 49 12.45 10.12 23.50
C ARG A 49 11.65 10.36 22.22
N LYS A 50 11.97 11.42 21.48
CA LYS A 50 11.32 11.69 20.18
C LYS A 50 11.58 10.56 19.17
N LYS A 51 12.83 10.09 19.07
CA LYS A 51 13.19 8.96 18.21
C LYS A 51 12.48 7.68 18.63
N ASN A 52 12.45 7.38 19.92
CA ASN A 52 11.77 6.20 20.44
C ASN A 52 10.26 6.23 20.14
N ASN A 53 9.59 7.36 20.41
CA ASN A 53 8.17 7.52 20.08
C ASN A 53 7.88 7.37 18.58
N HIS A 54 8.79 7.87 17.73
CA HIS A 54 8.68 7.70 16.28
C HIS A 54 8.83 6.23 15.87
N CYS A 55 9.82 5.53 16.43
CA CYS A 55 10.00 4.10 16.22
C CYS A 55 8.79 3.28 16.70
N GLU A 56 8.24 3.59 17.88
CA GLU A 56 7.02 2.96 18.39
C GLU A 56 5.83 3.19 17.46
N SER A 57 5.67 4.40 16.92
CA SER A 57 4.62 4.70 15.93
C SER A 57 4.78 3.88 14.65
N ILE A 58 6.02 3.71 14.16
CA ILE A 58 6.29 2.89 12.97
C ILE A 58 6.05 1.41 13.26
N LEU A 59 6.46 0.91 14.43
CA LEU A 59 6.20 -0.47 14.82
C LEU A 59 4.70 -0.77 14.89
N ASN A 60 3.92 0.14 15.48
CA ASN A 60 2.48 0.00 15.54
C ASN A 60 1.84 0.03 14.15
N SER A 61 2.32 0.85 13.21
CA SER A 61 1.80 0.85 11.85
C SER A 61 2.12 -0.47 11.13
N ILE A 62 3.33 -1.01 11.29
CA ILE A 62 3.73 -2.31 10.73
C ILE A 62 2.87 -3.45 11.30
N ILE A 63 2.64 -3.47 12.61
CA ILE A 63 1.79 -4.48 13.26
C ILE A 63 0.37 -4.43 12.70
N ASN A 64 -0.20 -3.23 12.57
CA ASN A 64 -1.55 -3.06 12.01
C ASN A 64 -1.65 -3.54 10.55
N ILE A 65 -0.64 -3.24 9.73
CA ILE A 65 -0.56 -3.72 8.34
C ILE A 65 -0.47 -5.25 8.32
N ASN A 66 0.37 -5.85 9.17
CA ASN A 66 0.52 -7.30 9.25
C ASN A 66 -0.78 -7.99 9.67
N ASP A 67 -1.49 -7.45 10.67
CA ASP A 67 -2.79 -7.98 11.11
C ASP A 67 -3.85 -7.87 10.01
N HIS A 68 -3.85 -6.77 9.25
CA HIS A 68 -4.71 -6.61 8.09
C HIS A 68 -4.40 -7.65 7.02
N ASN A 69 -3.13 -7.82 6.66
CA ASN A 69 -2.68 -8.79 5.66
C ASN A 69 -3.00 -10.22 6.08
N ASN A 70 -2.81 -10.58 7.35
CA ASN A 70 -3.18 -11.91 7.86
C ASN A 70 -4.68 -12.19 7.73
N LYS A 71 -5.54 -11.19 8.00
CA LYS A 71 -6.98 -11.32 7.79
C LYS A 71 -7.32 -11.47 6.31
N LEU A 72 -6.66 -10.71 5.44
CA LEU A 72 -6.87 -10.79 4.00
C LEU A 72 -6.42 -12.14 3.43
N SER A 73 -5.24 -12.64 3.82
CA SER A 73 -4.73 -13.95 3.43
C SER A 73 -5.69 -15.09 3.82
N LYS A 74 -6.29 -15.03 5.02
CA LYS A 74 -7.34 -15.98 5.42
C LYS A 74 -8.57 -15.94 4.50
N LYS A 75 -8.97 -14.74 4.04
CA LYS A 75 -10.07 -14.60 3.07
C LYS A 75 -9.69 -15.18 1.71
N TYR A 76 -8.45 -14.97 1.24
CA TYR A 76 -7.96 -15.57 0.00
C TYR A 76 -7.91 -17.10 0.07
N LEU A 77 -7.40 -17.67 1.17
CA LEU A 77 -7.40 -19.12 1.37
C LEU A 77 -8.81 -19.72 1.28
N ARG A 78 -9.79 -19.06 1.91
CA ARG A 78 -11.19 -19.47 1.82
C ARG A 78 -11.73 -19.35 0.39
N LEU A 79 -11.42 -18.27 -0.31
CA LEU A 79 -11.77 -18.11 -1.72
C LEU A 79 -11.21 -19.28 -2.53
N TYR A 80 -9.92 -19.59 -2.41
CA TYR A 80 -9.30 -20.67 -3.18
C TYR A 80 -9.99 -22.01 -2.92
N SER A 81 -10.31 -22.34 -1.66
CA SER A 81 -11.12 -23.53 -1.35
C SER A 81 -12.49 -23.50 -2.03
N ASP A 82 -13.18 -22.36 -2.03
CA ASP A 82 -14.48 -22.21 -2.68
C ASP A 82 -14.38 -22.30 -4.23
N LEU A 83 -13.28 -21.83 -4.83
CA LEU A 83 -13.07 -21.91 -6.29
C LEU A 83 -12.96 -23.36 -6.77
N TYR A 84 -12.29 -24.23 -6.02
CA TYR A 84 -12.17 -25.65 -6.36
C TYR A 84 -13.50 -26.41 -6.34
N LEU A 85 -14.50 -25.89 -5.62
CA LEU A 85 -15.83 -26.50 -5.55
C LEU A 85 -16.75 -26.01 -6.67
N CYS A 86 -16.33 -25.04 -7.49
CA CYS A 86 -17.14 -24.54 -8.57
C CYS A 86 -17.35 -25.62 -9.64
N THR A 87 -18.57 -25.73 -10.13
CA THR A 87 -18.93 -26.70 -11.18
C THR A 87 -19.06 -26.06 -12.56
N ASN A 88 -19.23 -24.74 -12.61
CA ASN A 88 -19.43 -24.00 -13.84
C ASN A 88 -18.93 -22.56 -13.71
N LYS A 89 -18.83 -21.88 -14.86
CA LYS A 89 -18.33 -20.51 -14.97
C LYS A 89 -19.17 -19.48 -14.21
N ASN A 90 -20.49 -19.64 -14.15
CA ASN A 90 -21.34 -18.69 -13.44
C ASN A 90 -21.10 -18.75 -11.93
N GLU A 91 -21.00 -19.97 -11.38
CA GLU A 91 -20.65 -20.18 -9.99
C GLU A 91 -19.27 -19.58 -9.65
N LEU A 92 -18.27 -19.80 -10.50
CA LEU A 92 -16.94 -19.21 -10.36
C LEU A 92 -17.01 -17.68 -10.23
N LEU A 93 -17.70 -17.01 -11.15
CA LEU A 93 -17.84 -15.56 -11.14
C LEU A 93 -18.63 -15.07 -9.91
N GLU A 94 -19.64 -15.81 -9.47
CA GLU A 94 -20.41 -15.48 -8.27
C GLU A 94 -19.55 -15.58 -7.00
N ARG A 95 -18.71 -16.60 -6.87
CA ARG A 95 -17.77 -16.75 -5.73
C ARG A 95 -16.78 -15.60 -5.67
N ILE A 96 -16.21 -15.23 -6.81
CA ILE A 96 -15.28 -14.09 -6.90
C ILE A 96 -16.01 -12.79 -6.55
N THR A 97 -17.22 -12.57 -7.07
CA THR A 97 -18.04 -11.39 -6.74
C THR A 97 -18.31 -11.28 -5.24
N LYS A 98 -18.70 -12.39 -4.60
CA LYS A 98 -18.92 -12.44 -3.13
C LYS A 98 -17.65 -12.14 -2.36
N PHE A 99 -16.51 -12.69 -2.80
CA PHE A 99 -15.22 -12.37 -2.19
C PHE A 99 -14.90 -10.88 -2.30
N SER A 100 -15.08 -10.28 -3.48
CA SER A 100 -14.84 -8.85 -3.71
C SER A 100 -15.67 -7.97 -2.77
N LEU A 101 -16.96 -8.27 -2.63
CA LEU A 101 -17.81 -7.58 -1.67
C LEU A 101 -17.30 -7.72 -0.22
N ASN A 102 -16.82 -8.91 0.17
CA ASN A 102 -16.25 -9.16 1.50
C ASN A 102 -14.93 -8.41 1.77
N VAL A 103 -14.29 -7.88 0.73
CA VAL A 103 -13.10 -7.02 0.83
C VAL A 103 -13.38 -5.57 0.41
N ASN A 104 -14.66 -5.18 0.31
CA ASN A 104 -15.11 -3.83 -0.09
C ASN A 104 -14.63 -3.41 -1.48
N LEU A 105 -14.62 -4.35 -2.42
CA LEU A 105 -14.29 -4.14 -3.83
C LEU A 105 -15.49 -4.42 -4.72
N GLU A 106 -15.69 -3.59 -5.74
CA GLU A 106 -16.57 -3.93 -6.86
C GLU A 106 -15.79 -4.82 -7.85
N PHE A 107 -16.41 -5.90 -8.30
CA PHE A 107 -15.82 -6.82 -9.28
C PHE A 107 -16.60 -6.83 -10.59
N ARG A 108 -15.85 -6.86 -11.69
CA ARG A 108 -16.38 -7.05 -13.04
C ARG A 108 -15.50 -8.00 -13.85
N TYR A 109 -16.15 -8.90 -14.58
CA TYR A 109 -15.52 -9.70 -15.62
C TYR A 109 -15.81 -9.07 -16.99
N ILE A 110 -14.75 -8.71 -17.70
CA ILE A 110 -14.81 -8.05 -19.01
C ILE A 110 -14.33 -9.05 -20.05
N LYS A 111 -15.21 -9.47 -20.96
CA LYS A 111 -14.85 -10.39 -22.05
C LYS A 111 -13.93 -9.68 -23.05
N LYS A 112 -12.93 -10.40 -23.55
CA LYS A 112 -11.90 -9.86 -24.47
C LYS A 112 -12.47 -9.14 -25.70
N HIS A 113 -13.53 -9.68 -26.30
CA HIS A 113 -14.16 -9.11 -27.50
C HIS A 113 -15.01 -7.86 -27.25
N LEU A 114 -15.37 -7.58 -26.00
CA LEU A 114 -16.14 -6.39 -25.63
C LEU A 114 -15.23 -5.17 -25.43
N ILE A 115 -13.92 -5.36 -25.42
CA ILE A 115 -12.95 -4.29 -25.27
C ILE A 115 -12.76 -3.63 -26.62
N LYS A 116 -13.47 -2.53 -26.82
CA LYS A 116 -13.31 -1.66 -27.99
C LYS A 116 -12.18 -0.64 -27.83
N ASN A 117 -11.56 -0.60 -26.65
CA ASN A 117 -10.85 0.56 -26.18
C ASN A 117 -9.35 0.33 -26.01
N ASN A 118 -8.54 1.32 -26.42
CA ASN A 118 -7.08 1.28 -26.31
C ASN A 118 -6.57 1.48 -24.88
N PHE A 119 -7.42 1.96 -23.97
CA PHE A 119 -7.04 2.20 -22.58
C PHE A 119 -6.33 1.00 -21.92
N LEU A 120 -6.87 -0.21 -22.11
CA LEU A 120 -6.24 -1.43 -21.55
C LEU A 120 -4.88 -1.76 -22.22
N ASN A 121 -4.62 -1.30 -23.44
CA ASN A 121 -3.32 -1.49 -24.10
C ASN A 121 -2.27 -0.48 -23.60
N GLU A 122 -2.70 0.66 -23.06
CA GLU A 122 -1.82 1.71 -22.52
C GLU A 122 -1.38 1.42 -21.08
N LEU A 123 -2.09 0.54 -20.37
CA LEU A 123 -1.74 0.14 -19.01
C LEU A 123 -0.47 -0.70 -18.99
N LYS A 124 0.43 -0.35 -18.07
CA LYS A 124 1.67 -1.11 -17.81
C LYS A 124 1.35 -2.28 -16.87
N PHE A 125 1.05 -3.44 -17.45
CA PHE A 125 0.88 -4.68 -16.68
C PHE A 125 2.24 -5.23 -16.23
N ASN A 126 2.33 -5.60 -14.96
CA ASN A 126 3.41 -6.41 -14.41
C ASN A 126 2.86 -7.82 -14.15
N ASN A 127 3.44 -8.85 -14.78
CA ASN A 127 2.92 -10.23 -14.70
C ASN A 127 1.41 -10.36 -14.97
N ASN A 128 0.89 -9.68 -16.00
CA ASN A 128 -0.53 -9.64 -16.35
C ASN A 128 -1.44 -9.00 -15.28
N ILE A 129 -0.88 -8.31 -14.30
CA ILE A 129 -1.62 -7.60 -13.27
C ILE A 129 -1.26 -6.11 -13.36
N PHE A 130 -2.28 -5.26 -13.35
CA PHE A 130 -2.14 -3.83 -13.19
C PHE A 130 -2.74 -3.43 -11.85
N LEU A 131 -1.96 -2.71 -11.04
CA LEU A 131 -2.39 -2.10 -9.80
C LEU A 131 -2.13 -0.60 -9.92
N GLY A 132 -3.14 0.22 -9.66
CA GLY A 132 -2.94 1.66 -9.69
C GLY A 132 -4.23 2.44 -9.60
N THR A 133 -4.10 3.76 -9.73
CA THR A 133 -5.22 4.69 -9.71
C THR A 133 -5.62 5.08 -11.12
N VAL A 134 -6.92 5.06 -11.42
CA VAL A 134 -7.46 5.40 -12.72
C VAL A 134 -8.57 6.44 -12.57
N ASP A 135 -8.60 7.41 -13.48
CA ASP A 135 -9.64 8.43 -13.54
C ASP A 135 -10.99 7.82 -13.92
N ALA A 136 -12.07 8.35 -13.34
CA ALA A 136 -13.42 7.88 -13.56
C ALA A 136 -13.84 7.84 -15.03
N LYS A 137 -13.37 8.81 -15.83
CA LYS A 137 -13.67 8.90 -17.27
C LYS A 137 -13.16 7.67 -18.04
N ASN A 138 -11.93 7.25 -17.74
CA ASN A 138 -11.31 6.08 -18.40
C ASN A 138 -11.97 4.77 -17.93
N LEU A 139 -12.46 4.74 -16.69
CA LEU A 139 -13.20 3.61 -16.13
C LEU A 139 -14.64 3.50 -16.64
N TYR A 140 -15.30 4.63 -16.92
CA TYR A 140 -16.67 4.67 -17.43
C TYR A 140 -16.81 3.91 -18.76
N GLU A 141 -15.75 3.95 -19.57
CA GLU A 141 -15.69 3.24 -20.85
C GLU A 141 -15.51 1.72 -20.69
N LEU A 142 -15.14 1.23 -19.49
CA LEU A 142 -14.99 -0.19 -19.16
C LEU A 142 -16.13 -0.74 -18.30
N ILE A 143 -16.73 0.11 -17.45
CA ILE A 143 -17.85 -0.22 -16.57
C ILE A 143 -18.72 1.02 -16.50
N ASP A 144 -20.04 0.91 -16.66
CA ASP A 144 -20.97 1.99 -16.31
C ASP A 144 -20.82 2.31 -14.81
N THR A 145 -19.95 3.27 -14.48
CA THR A 145 -19.72 3.70 -13.11
C THR A 145 -20.73 4.77 -12.75
N THR A 146 -21.71 4.42 -11.93
CA THR A 146 -22.73 5.34 -11.43
C THR A 146 -22.26 6.25 -10.28
N ASN A 147 -20.98 6.16 -9.87
CA ASN A 147 -20.47 6.79 -8.65
C ASN A 147 -19.61 8.05 -8.91
N GLN A 148 -19.68 8.99 -7.97
CA GLN A 148 -19.25 10.39 -8.02
C GLN A 148 -17.74 10.65 -7.81
N SER A 149 -16.90 9.63 -7.64
CA SER A 149 -15.46 9.84 -7.36
C SER A 149 -14.69 10.14 -8.64
N ASP A 150 -13.83 11.15 -8.63
CA ASP A 150 -12.98 11.51 -9.78
C ASP A 150 -11.93 10.44 -10.12
N LYS A 151 -11.49 9.69 -9.11
CA LYS A 151 -10.46 8.65 -9.22
C LYS A 151 -10.86 7.41 -8.44
N TYR A 152 -10.43 6.26 -8.95
CA TYR A 152 -10.61 4.96 -8.31
C TYR A 152 -9.27 4.23 -8.22
N SER A 153 -9.09 3.46 -7.16
CA SER A 153 -8.02 2.46 -7.12
C SER A 153 -8.53 1.21 -7.84
N VAL A 154 -7.71 0.63 -8.72
CA VAL A 154 -8.08 -0.54 -9.51
C VAL A 154 -7.01 -1.61 -9.48
N ALA A 155 -7.48 -2.87 -9.49
CA ALA A 155 -6.68 -4.04 -9.81
C ALA A 155 -7.27 -4.69 -11.06
N ILE A 156 -6.47 -4.75 -12.13
CA ILE A 156 -6.87 -5.38 -13.40
C ILE A 156 -6.00 -6.61 -13.61
N ILE A 157 -6.62 -7.77 -13.69
CA ILE A 157 -5.96 -9.04 -14.02
C ILE A 157 -6.33 -9.40 -15.44
N ARG A 158 -5.33 -9.50 -16.31
CA ARG A 158 -5.48 -10.00 -17.67
C ARG A 158 -5.54 -11.53 -17.66
N LEU A 159 -6.62 -12.07 -18.24
CA LEU A 159 -6.86 -13.50 -18.43
C LEU A 159 -6.67 -13.82 -19.91
N ASP A 160 -5.57 -14.46 -20.28
CA ASP A 160 -5.00 -14.44 -21.65
C ASP A 160 -6.01 -14.60 -22.79
N LYS A 161 -6.81 -15.67 -22.71
CA LYS A 161 -7.87 -16.00 -23.69
C LYS A 161 -9.26 -15.59 -23.24
N HIS A 162 -9.44 -15.32 -21.95
CA HIS A 162 -10.77 -15.20 -21.36
C HIS A 162 -11.21 -13.74 -21.14
N GLY A 163 -10.31 -12.77 -21.13
CA GLY A 163 -10.65 -11.36 -20.93
C GLY A 163 -9.92 -10.75 -19.75
N TYR A 164 -10.62 -10.00 -18.91
CA TYR A 164 -10.03 -9.28 -17.79
C TYR A 164 -10.93 -9.36 -16.56
N PHE A 165 -10.32 -9.48 -15.40
CA PHE A 165 -10.96 -9.19 -14.13
C PHE A 165 -10.57 -7.80 -13.70
N LEU A 166 -11.57 -7.02 -13.30
CA LEU A 166 -11.40 -5.67 -12.79
C LEU A 166 -12.00 -5.62 -11.39
N PHE A 167 -11.16 -5.32 -10.42
CA PHE A 167 -11.55 -4.97 -9.06
C PHE A 167 -11.38 -3.46 -8.90
N LYS A 168 -12.40 -2.79 -8.35
CA LYS A 168 -12.44 -1.35 -8.17
C LYS A 168 -12.74 -1.00 -6.71
N SER A 169 -12.02 -0.01 -6.19
CA SER A 169 -12.27 0.62 -4.90
C SER A 169 -12.46 2.12 -5.07
N SER A 170 -13.41 2.70 -4.32
CA SER A 170 -13.51 4.17 -4.17
C SER A 170 -12.42 4.75 -3.26
N ASP A 171 -11.76 3.90 -2.47
CA ASP A 171 -10.58 4.28 -1.70
C ASP A 171 -9.33 4.20 -2.59
N VAL A 172 -8.69 5.35 -2.81
CA VAL A 172 -7.54 5.53 -3.70
C VAL A 172 -6.32 4.76 -3.21
N GLU A 173 -6.17 4.57 -1.89
CA GLU A 173 -5.02 3.89 -1.28
C GLU A 173 -5.28 2.39 -1.02
N HIS A 174 -6.45 1.88 -1.39
CA HIS A 174 -6.88 0.52 -1.06
C HIS A 174 -5.85 -0.54 -1.47
N PHE A 175 -5.33 -0.46 -2.71
CA PHE A 175 -4.35 -1.40 -3.24
C PHE A 175 -2.90 -1.10 -2.82
N ASN A 176 -2.60 0.07 -2.22
CA ASN A 176 -1.27 0.39 -1.70
C ASN A 176 -0.97 -0.28 -0.36
N LEU A 177 -2.01 -0.54 0.44
CA LEU A 177 -1.86 -0.99 1.83
C LEU A 177 -2.13 -2.48 2.04
N SER A 178 -2.83 -3.13 1.10
CA SER A 178 -3.60 -4.33 1.46
C SER A 178 -3.37 -5.52 0.53
N LEU A 179 -3.22 -5.31 -0.79
CA LEU A 179 -3.18 -6.42 -1.73
C LEU A 179 -1.76 -6.81 -2.10
N ASP A 180 -1.37 -8.00 -1.64
CA ASP A 180 -0.17 -8.68 -2.10
C ASP A 180 -0.35 -9.11 -3.58
N PRO A 181 0.52 -8.65 -4.50
CA PRO A 181 0.53 -9.10 -5.89
C PRO A 181 0.56 -10.62 -6.04
N SER A 182 1.17 -11.34 -5.09
CA SER A 182 1.26 -12.81 -5.11
C SER A 182 -0.13 -13.47 -5.01
N ASN A 183 -1.04 -12.92 -4.20
CA ASN A 183 -2.39 -13.46 -4.05
C ASN A 183 -3.24 -13.23 -5.33
N LEU A 184 -3.01 -12.11 -6.02
CA LEU A 184 -3.66 -11.83 -7.31
C LEU A 184 -3.12 -12.73 -8.41
N GLU A 185 -1.82 -13.03 -8.41
CA GLU A 185 -1.20 -13.97 -9.35
C GLU A 185 -1.71 -15.41 -9.12
N ASN A 186 -1.80 -15.84 -7.87
CA ASN A 186 -2.41 -17.13 -7.52
C ASN A 186 -3.89 -17.20 -7.93
N LEU A 187 -4.64 -16.11 -7.73
CA LEU A 187 -6.03 -16.02 -8.18
C LEU A 187 -6.12 -16.14 -9.70
N LYS A 188 -5.26 -15.42 -10.44
CA LYS A 188 -5.18 -15.52 -11.91
C LYS A 188 -4.98 -16.97 -12.35
N MET A 189 -3.96 -17.64 -11.82
CA MET A 189 -3.60 -19.00 -12.21
C MET A 189 -4.76 -19.98 -11.99
N GLN A 190 -5.39 -19.94 -10.82
CA GLN A 190 -6.50 -20.85 -10.50
C GLN A 190 -7.72 -20.59 -11.37
N VAL A 191 -8.07 -19.32 -11.57
CA VAL A 191 -9.24 -18.95 -12.37
C VAL A 191 -9.01 -19.28 -13.84
N GLU A 192 -7.82 -19.01 -14.40
CA GLU A 192 -7.51 -19.40 -15.78
C GLU A 192 -7.63 -20.92 -15.95
N PHE A 193 -7.09 -21.70 -15.02
CA PHE A 193 -7.24 -23.16 -15.04
C PHE A 193 -8.72 -23.57 -15.04
N LEU A 194 -9.52 -23.05 -14.11
CA LEU A 194 -10.95 -23.39 -14.02
C LEU A 194 -11.74 -22.94 -15.26
N LEU A 195 -11.44 -21.77 -15.83
CA LEU A 195 -12.07 -21.28 -17.06
C LEU A 195 -11.72 -22.13 -18.29
N THR A 196 -10.57 -22.80 -18.32
CA THR A 196 -10.27 -23.77 -19.39
C THR A 196 -11.09 -25.05 -19.29
N ILE A 197 -11.48 -25.44 -18.07
CA ILE A 197 -12.32 -26.61 -17.80
C ILE A 197 -13.78 -26.31 -18.12
N PHE A 198 -14.30 -25.17 -17.64
CA PHE A 198 -15.69 -24.76 -17.79
C PHE A 198 -16.01 -24.18 -19.18
N LYS A 199 -15.50 -24.79 -20.27
CA LYS A 199 -15.73 -24.34 -21.67
C LYS A 199 -17.16 -23.82 -21.85
N ASP A 200 -17.28 -22.67 -22.51
CA ASP A 200 -18.54 -21.93 -22.70
C ASP A 200 -19.65 -22.93 -23.11
N SER A 201 -20.45 -23.31 -22.12
CA SER A 201 -21.62 -24.18 -22.26
C SER A 201 -22.82 -23.33 -22.68
#